data_AF-A0A858R770-F1
#
_entry.id   AF-A0A858R770-F1
#
_cell.length_a   1.000
_cell.length_b   1.000
_cell.length_c   1.000
_cell.angle_alpha   90.00
_cell.angle_beta   90.00
_cell.angle_gamma   90.00
#
_symmetry.space_group_name_H-M   'P 1'
#
loop_
_entity.id
_entity.type
_entity.pdbx_description
1 polymer ?
#
loop_
_entity_poly.entity_id
_entity_poly.type
_entity_poly.pdbx_seq_one_letter_code
_entity_poly.pdbx_strand_id
1 'polypeptide(L)'
;MKTVFHDRHEERDYRKALILADQLRRDASLVANAKRHVERFMANDPHMARYTALWRDLLDLPAHEIAAALVEDTPRGALIRETRPAFYGEAQDAAE
;
A
#
# COMPACT_ATOMS: atom_id res chain seq x y z
N MET A 1 2.12 15.68 -7.13
CA MET A 1 3.06 14.58 -7.47
C MET A 1 4.37 14.90 -6.79
N LYS A 2 4.94 13.98 -6.01
CA LYS A 2 6.19 14.19 -5.26
C LYS A 2 7.38 14.35 -6.19
N THR A 3 8.21 15.35 -5.93
CA THR A 3 9.40 15.70 -6.73
C THR A 3 10.69 15.75 -5.93
N VAL A 4 10.62 15.70 -4.59
CA VAL A 4 11.77 15.72 -3.68
C VAL A 4 11.74 14.46 -2.82
N PHE A 5 12.85 13.73 -2.80
CA PHE A 5 13.04 12.49 -2.05
C PHE A 5 14.20 12.66 -1.07
N HIS A 6 14.05 12.13 0.13
CA HIS A 6 15.07 12.11 1.17
C HIS A 6 16.22 11.18 0.79
N ASP A 7 15.90 10.03 0.22
CA ASP A 7 16.87 9.04 -0.23
C ASP A 7 16.38 8.23 -1.45
N ARG A 8 17.23 7.32 -1.93
CA ARG A 8 16.90 6.42 -3.06
C ARG A 8 15.84 5.38 -2.69
N HIS A 9 15.71 5.05 -1.41
CA HIS A 9 14.72 4.09 -0.94
C HIS A 9 13.31 4.67 -1.07
N GLU A 10 13.11 5.90 -0.60
CA GLU A 10 11.88 6.65 -0.73
C GLU A 10 11.50 6.89 -2.21
N GLU A 11 12.47 7.20 -3.06
CA GLU A 11 12.24 7.33 -4.51
C GLU A 11 11.75 6.03 -5.13
N ARG A 12 12.38 4.90 -4.78
CA ARG A 12 12.00 3.56 -5.26
C ARG A 12 10.58 3.20 -4.81
N ASP A 13 10.26 3.43 -3.54
CA ASP A 13 8.95 3.10 -2.98
C ASP A 13 7.86 3.97 -3.58
N TYR A 14 8.14 5.25 -3.81
CA TYR A 14 7.22 6.14 -4.52
C TYR A 14 6.98 5.69 -5.96
N ARG A 15 8.00 5.23 -6.70
CA ARG A 15 7.83 4.65 -8.05
C ARG A 15 6.98 3.38 -8.03
N LYS A 16 7.21 2.47 -7.06
CA LYS A 16 6.37 1.29 -6.87
C LYS A 16 4.92 1.68 -6.54
N ALA A 17 4.72 2.77 -5.78
CA ALA A 17 3.39 3.27 -5.45
C ALA A 17 2.66 3.84 -6.68
N LEU A 18 3.36 4.52 -7.60
CA LEU A 18 2.79 4.98 -8.88
C LEU A 18 2.30 3.81 -9.73
N ILE A 19 3.10 2.75 -9.85
CA ILE A 19 2.72 1.54 -10.60
C ILE A 19 1.47 0.91 -9.99
N LEU A 20 1.46 0.73 -8.66
CA LEU A 20 0.32 0.15 -7.96
C LEU A 20 -0.94 1.02 -8.08
N ALA A 21 -0.80 2.34 -7.99
CA ALA A 21 -1.91 3.28 -8.15
C ALA A 21 -2.54 3.19 -9.55
N ASP A 22 -1.73 3.03 -10.60
CA ASP A 22 -2.22 2.78 -11.96
C ASP A 22 -2.91 1.41 -12.07
N GLN A 23 -2.35 0.36 -11.48
CA GLN A 23 -2.96 -0.97 -11.45
C GLN A 23 -4.32 -0.96 -10.73
N LEU A 24 -4.41 -0.33 -9.56
CA LEU A 24 -5.67 -0.21 -8.80
C LEU A 24 -6.77 0.51 -9.57
N ARG A 25 -6.41 1.50 -10.39
CA ARG A 25 -7.38 2.19 -11.25
C ARG A 25 -7.91 1.31 -12.38
N ARG A 26 -7.14 0.30 -12.80
CA ARG A 26 -7.51 -0.64 -13.88
C ARG A 26 -8.19 -1.89 -13.34
N ASP A 27 -7.80 -2.33 -12.15
CA ASP A 27 -8.27 -3.56 -11.51
C ASP A 27 -8.52 -3.36 -10.02
N ALA A 28 -9.79 -3.17 -9.66
CA ALA A 28 -10.22 -3.02 -8.28
C ALA A 28 -10.14 -4.35 -7.49
N SER A 29 -9.99 -5.50 -8.14
CA SER A 29 -9.90 -6.80 -7.45
C SER A 29 -8.65 -6.93 -6.59
N LEU A 30 -7.61 -6.15 -6.89
CA LEU A 30 -6.38 -6.07 -6.09
C LEU A 30 -6.63 -5.58 -4.65
N VAL A 31 -7.70 -4.81 -4.42
CA VAL A 31 -8.11 -4.39 -3.07
C VAL A 31 -8.49 -5.61 -2.23
N ALA A 32 -9.15 -6.62 -2.81
CA ALA A 32 -9.50 -7.84 -2.11
C ALA A 32 -8.26 -8.66 -1.71
N ASN A 33 -7.19 -8.64 -2.53
CA ASN A 33 -5.92 -9.26 -2.17
C ASN A 33 -5.28 -8.58 -0.98
N ALA A 34 -5.21 -7.25 -1.00
CA ALA A 34 -4.68 -6.47 0.11
C ALA A 34 -5.47 -6.69 1.41
N LYS A 35 -6.81 -6.75 1.33
CA LYS A 35 -7.66 -7.08 2.49
C LYS A 35 -7.29 -8.45 3.07
N ARG A 36 -7.15 -9.48 2.22
CA ARG A 36 -6.74 -10.81 2.69
C ARG A 36 -5.35 -10.81 3.32
N HIS A 37 -4.41 -10.04 2.76
CA HIS A 37 -3.06 -9.93 3.32
C HIS A 37 -3.08 -9.27 4.71
N VAL A 38 -3.79 -8.15 4.86
CA VAL A 38 -3.96 -7.45 6.15
C VAL A 38 -4.52 -8.40 7.21
N GLU A 39 -5.60 -9.11 6.91
CA GLU A 39 -6.23 -10.01 7.88
C GLU A 39 -5.36 -11.23 8.22
N ARG A 40 -4.62 -11.76 7.25
CA ARG A 40 -3.81 -12.97 7.47
C ARG A 40 -2.50 -12.68 8.18
N PHE A 41 -1.81 -11.61 7.82
CA PHE A 41 -0.42 -11.37 8.21
C PHE A 41 -0.25 -10.19 9.17
N MET A 42 -1.07 -9.13 9.03
CA MET A 42 -0.91 -7.92 9.86
C MET A 42 -1.76 -7.98 11.13
N ALA A 43 -3.00 -8.47 11.03
CA ALA A 43 -3.97 -8.42 12.13
C ALA A 43 -3.56 -9.22 13.37
N ASN A 44 -2.72 -10.24 13.20
CA ASN A 44 -2.24 -11.09 14.31
C ASN A 44 -0.94 -10.58 14.95
N ASP A 45 -0.30 -9.55 14.38
CA ASP A 45 0.91 -8.95 14.94
C ASP A 45 0.55 -7.69 15.76
N PRO A 46 0.73 -7.71 17.09
CA PRO A 46 0.46 -6.56 17.95
C PRO A 46 1.27 -5.31 17.57
N HIS A 47 2.48 -5.47 17.03
CA HIS A 47 3.30 -4.34 16.57
C HIS A 47 2.72 -3.67 15.33
N MET A 48 1.93 -4.42 14.55
CA MET A 48 1.27 -3.94 13.34
C MET A 48 -0.16 -3.46 13.60
N ALA A 49 -0.66 -3.47 14.84
CA ALA A 49 -2.06 -3.15 15.13
C ALA A 49 -2.49 -1.77 14.60
N ARG A 50 -1.63 -0.75 14.75
CA ARG A 50 -1.89 0.60 14.24
C ARG A 50 -1.96 0.64 12.71
N TYR A 51 -1.09 -0.11 12.03
CA TYR A 51 -1.06 -0.15 10.57
C TYR A 51 -2.18 -1.02 10.00
N THR A 52 -2.56 -2.09 10.70
CA THR A 52 -3.74 -2.89 10.40
C THR A 52 -5.00 -2.03 10.40
N ALA A 53 -5.21 -1.22 11.45
CA ALA A 53 -6.34 -0.30 11.51
C ALA A 53 -6.32 0.71 10.36
N LEU A 54 -5.17 1.35 10.12
CA LEU A 54 -4.97 2.28 9.00
C LEU A 54 -5.36 1.64 7.65
N TRP A 55 -4.91 0.42 7.40
CA TRP A 55 -5.18 -0.27 6.15
C TRP A 55 -6.59 -0.79 6.02
N ARG A 56 -7.24 -1.23 7.11
CA ARG A 56 -8.67 -1.56 7.09
C ARG A 56 -9.49 -0.34 6.65
N ASP A 57 -9.26 0.81 7.27
CA ASP A 57 -9.96 2.06 6.94
C ASP A 57 -9.71 2.46 5.48
N LEU A 58 -8.45 2.37 5.02
CA LEU A 58 -8.11 2.76 3.65
C LEU A 58 -8.68 1.79 2.60
N LEU A 59 -8.66 0.48 2.86
CA LEU A 59 -9.14 -0.54 1.93
C LEU A 59 -10.67 -0.59 1.81
N ASP A 60 -11.40 0.08 2.71
CA ASP A 60 -12.84 0.28 2.59
C ASP A 60 -13.21 1.44 1.66
N LEU A 61 -12.22 2.22 1.21
CA LEU A 61 -12.43 3.27 0.21
C LEU A 61 -12.46 2.70 -1.22
N PRO A 62 -13.05 3.43 -2.17
CA PRO A 62 -12.94 3.12 -3.59
C PRO A 62 -11.48 3.06 -4.07
N ALA A 63 -11.17 2.17 -5.02
CA ALA A 63 -9.80 1.96 -5.52
C ALA A 63 -9.09 3.24 -6.00
N HIS A 64 -9.83 4.21 -6.54
CA HIS A 64 -9.27 5.48 -6.97
C HIS A 64 -8.81 6.37 -5.80
N GLU A 65 -9.48 6.31 -4.65
CA GLU A 65 -9.09 7.03 -3.43
C GLU A 65 -7.87 6.38 -2.79
N ILE A 66 -7.81 5.04 -2.78
CA ILE A 66 -6.63 4.29 -2.34
C ILE A 66 -5.41 4.66 -3.20
N ALA A 67 -5.61 4.68 -4.52
CA ALA A 67 -4.57 5.09 -5.48
C ALA A 67 -4.10 6.53 -5.25
N ALA A 68 -5.01 7.45 -4.92
CA ALA A 68 -4.67 8.83 -4.58
C ALA A 68 -3.85 8.92 -3.29
N ALA A 69 -4.23 8.17 -2.25
CA ALA A 69 -3.52 8.14 -0.97
C ALA A 69 -2.08 7.60 -1.10
N LEU A 70 -1.86 6.60 -1.97
CA LEU A 70 -0.53 6.03 -2.24
C LEU A 70 0.45 7.04 -2.82
N VAL A 71 -0.02 7.99 -3.63
CA VAL A 71 0.82 8.97 -4.36
C VAL A 71 0.84 10.33 -3.66
N GLU A 72 0.17 10.46 -2.53
CA GLU A 72 0.13 11.69 -1.76
C GLU A 72 1.53 12.03 -1.22
N ASP A 73 1.97 13.27 -1.44
CA ASP A 73 3.24 13.79 -0.92
C ASP A 73 3.03 14.39 0.47
N THR A 74 2.56 13.55 1.38
CA THR A 74 2.33 13.88 2.79
C THR A 74 3.02 12.83 3.67
N PRO A 75 3.24 13.14 4.96
CA PRO A 75 3.71 12.14 5.93
C PRO A 75 2.80 10.91 5.98
N ARG A 76 1.48 11.10 5.79
CA ARG A 76 0.51 9.99 5.70
C ARG A 76 0.76 9.13 4.45
N GLY A 77 0.95 9.75 3.29
CA GLY A 77 1.28 9.03 2.05
C GLY A 77 2.60 8.27 2.16
N ALA A 78 3.62 8.84 2.81
CA ALA A 78 4.87 8.14 3.09
C ALA A 78 4.66 6.91 3.97
N LEU A 79 3.92 7.06 5.07
CA LEU A 79 3.60 5.95 5.97
C LEU A 79 2.82 4.83 5.27
N ILE A 80 1.85 5.19 4.43
CA ILE A 80 1.09 4.24 3.61
C ILE A 80 2.05 3.46 2.69
N ARG A 81 2.97 4.13 2.00
CA ARG A 81 3.91 3.43 1.10
C ARG A 81 4.84 2.47 1.83
N GLU A 82 5.32 2.87 3.02
CA GLU A 82 6.24 2.09 3.85
C GLU A 82 5.57 0.85 4.45
N THR A 83 4.32 0.95 4.88
CA THR A 83 3.59 -0.10 5.60
C THR A 83 2.64 -0.91 4.70
N ARG A 84 2.81 -0.82 3.39
CA ARG A 84 1.89 -1.37 2.39
C ARG A 84 1.72 -2.90 2.51
N PRO A 85 0.48 -3.43 2.51
CA PRO A 85 0.25 -4.86 2.35
C PRO A 85 0.52 -5.32 0.92
N ALA A 86 0.68 -6.62 0.72
CA ALA A 86 0.74 -7.16 -0.64
C ALA A 86 -0.61 -6.98 -1.36
N PHE A 87 -0.58 -6.30 -2.51
CA PHE A 87 -1.73 -6.16 -3.42
C PHE A 87 -1.75 -7.24 -4.51
N TYR A 88 -0.62 -7.91 -4.72
CA TYR A 88 -0.48 -9.09 -5.56
C TYR A 88 -0.79 -10.35 -4.73
N GLY A 89 -1.35 -11.38 -5.37
CA GLY A 89 -1.55 -12.68 -4.73
C GLY A 89 -0.21 -13.30 -4.28
N GLU A 90 -0.28 -14.31 -3.42
CA GLU A 90 0.81 -14.97 -2.66
C GLU A 90 2.04 -15.49 -3.45
N ALA A 91 2.17 -15.19 -4.74
CA ALA A 91 3.18 -15.78 -5.62
C ALA A 91 4.50 -14.99 -5.76
N GLN A 92 4.72 -13.87 -5.04
CA GLN A 92 5.94 -13.06 -5.21
C GLN A 92 6.80 -12.86 -3.96
N ASP A 93 6.44 -13.42 -2.81
CA ASP A 93 7.29 -13.38 -1.61
C ASP A 93 8.39 -14.46 -1.59
N ALA A 94 8.66 -15.12 -2.73
CA ALA A 94 9.69 -16.17 -2.85
C ALA A 94 10.96 -15.72 -3.60
N ALA A 95 11.17 -14.41 -3.80
CA ALA A 95 12.35 -13.90 -4.49
C ALA A 95 12.95 -12.69 -3.76
N GLU A 96 13.49 -12.92 -2.57
CA GLU A 96 14.65 -12.17 -2.08
C GLU A 96 15.65 -13.12 -1.40
#